data_AF-A0AAU4N242-F1
#
_entry.id   AF-A0AAU4N242-F1
#
_cell.length_a   1.000
_cell.length_b   1.000
_cell.length_c   1.000
_cell.angle_alpha   90.00
_cell.angle_beta   90.00
_cell.angle_gamma   90.00
#
_symmetry.space_group_name_H-M   'P 1'
#
loop_
_entity.id
_entity.type
_entity.pdbx_description
1 polymer ?
#
loop_
_entity_poly.entity_id
_entity_poly.type
_entity_poly.pdbx_seq_one_letter_code
_entity_poly.pdbx_strand_id
1 'polypeptide(L)'
;MVNKSARRGARLGGAAAVLCALAMTVGAAPAQATAEQRAAGPVFTTWATDVNIRKDSAPGFRCPEFPSPGNCPRVIGQAQPGDQLEVTCQTRGETVGTNPNWVFVENRTRGFDGWMASYWISHPDNWLPGVPQCYGP
;
A
#
# COMPACT_ATOMS: atom_id res chain seq x y z
N MET A 1 42.66 43.43 29.59
CA MET A 1 43.43 44.63 29.17
C MET A 1 42.67 45.33 28.06
N VAL A 2 42.68 46.66 28.13
CA VAL A 2 41.96 47.62 27.31
C VAL A 2 42.65 47.83 25.96
N ASN A 3 41.83 48.16 24.94
CA ASN A 3 42.14 48.98 23.75
C ASN A 3 43.01 48.44 22.61
N LYS A 4 42.50 48.57 21.37
CA LYS A 4 42.77 49.67 20.40
C LYS A 4 42.33 49.21 19.01
N SER A 5 41.33 49.85 18.41
CA SER A 5 41.47 51.02 17.54
C SER A 5 42.21 50.75 16.21
N ALA A 6 41.39 50.61 15.16
CA ALA A 6 41.27 51.57 14.06
C ALA A 6 42.30 51.58 12.90
N ARG A 7 41.70 51.68 11.70
CA ARG A 7 41.94 52.67 10.61
C ARG A 7 42.68 52.24 9.32
N ARG A 8 42.10 52.78 8.24
CA ARG A 8 42.58 53.07 6.87
C ARG A 8 42.45 51.89 5.90
N GLY A 9 41.84 51.99 4.72
CA GLY A 9 41.38 53.16 3.96
C GLY A 9 41.96 53.13 2.54
N ALA A 10 41.06 53.22 1.55
CA ALA A 10 41.28 53.53 0.12
C ALA A 10 41.87 52.38 -0.74
N ARG A 11 41.52 52.17 -2.02
CA ARG A 11 41.02 53.09 -3.08
C ARG A 11 40.08 52.36 -4.06
N LEU A 12 39.21 53.15 -4.70
CA LEU A 12 38.42 52.82 -5.89
C LEU A 12 39.27 52.74 -7.16
N GLY A 13 38.91 51.80 -8.03
CA GLY A 13 39.33 51.62 -9.43
C GLY A 13 38.88 50.21 -9.82
N GLY A 14 37.83 49.99 -10.61
CA GLY A 14 37.57 50.56 -11.92
C GLY A 14 37.92 49.49 -12.96
N ALA A 15 36.94 48.67 -13.36
CA ALA A 15 36.87 47.97 -14.65
C ALA A 15 35.65 47.03 -14.66
N ALA A 16 34.83 47.19 -15.68
CA ALA A 16 33.67 46.35 -15.97
C ALA A 16 34.10 44.90 -16.27
N ALA A 17 33.37 43.94 -15.71
CA ALA A 17 33.33 42.57 -16.20
C ALA A 17 31.87 42.18 -16.39
N VAL A 18 31.43 42.19 -17.65
CA VAL A 18 30.19 41.57 -18.09
C VAL A 18 30.31 40.07 -17.81
N LEU A 19 29.53 39.57 -16.86
CA LEU A 19 29.37 38.14 -16.61
C LEU A 19 27.90 37.80 -16.79
N CYS A 20 27.59 37.30 -17.98
CA CYS A 20 26.38 36.53 -18.26
C CYS A 20 26.39 35.28 -17.36
N ALA A 21 25.72 35.33 -16.21
CA ALA A 21 25.42 34.14 -15.43
C ALA A 21 24.12 33.55 -15.97
N LEU A 22 24.25 32.47 -16.76
CA LEU A 22 23.18 31.57 -17.13
C LEU A 22 22.47 31.08 -15.86
N ALA A 23 21.23 31.51 -15.66
CA ALA A 23 20.35 30.94 -14.65
C ALA A 23 20.06 29.48 -15.06
N MET A 24 20.77 28.52 -14.48
CA MET A 24 20.39 27.13 -14.55
C MET A 24 19.14 26.94 -13.68
N THR A 25 17.97 27.05 -14.30
CA THR A 25 16.73 26.54 -13.72
C THR A 25 16.83 25.03 -13.70
N VAL A 26 17.24 24.47 -12.55
CA VAL A 26 17.14 23.03 -12.31
C VAL A 26 15.65 22.71 -12.22
N GLY A 27 15.06 22.36 -13.37
CA GLY A 27 13.72 21.81 -13.42
C GLY A 27 13.72 20.47 -12.68
N ALA A 28 13.23 20.47 -11.44
CA ALA A 28 12.87 19.24 -10.77
C ALA A 28 11.73 18.61 -11.58
N ALA A 29 12.06 17.62 -12.42
CA ALA A 29 11.04 16.81 -13.07
C ALA A 29 10.18 16.17 -11.96
N PRO A 30 8.84 16.25 -12.03
CA PRO A 30 8.01 15.56 -11.06
C PRO A 30 8.28 14.06 -11.21
N ALA A 31 8.69 13.42 -10.12
CA ALA A 31 8.74 11.97 -10.05
C ALA A 31 7.30 11.47 -10.22
N GLN A 32 6.97 10.97 -11.41
CA GLN A 32 5.70 10.31 -11.65
C GLN A 32 5.78 8.97 -10.93
N ALA A 33 5.22 8.92 -9.71
CA ALA A 33 4.91 7.66 -9.06
C ALA A 33 3.98 6.90 -10.01
N THR A 34 4.51 5.90 -10.68
CA THR A 34 3.72 4.94 -11.44
C THR A 34 2.99 4.13 -10.37
N ALA A 35 1.78 4.55 -10.02
CA ALA A 35 0.87 3.67 -9.30
C ALA A 35 0.62 2.50 -10.25
N GLU A 36 1.25 1.36 -9.95
CA GLU A 36 1.05 0.13 -10.68
C GLU A 36 -0.44 -0.22 -10.53
N GLN A 37 -1.25 0.12 -11.54
CA GLN A 37 -2.65 -0.28 -11.59
C GLN A 37 -2.67 -1.78 -11.74
N ARG A 38 -2.70 -2.50 -10.60
CA ARG A 38 -3.09 -3.91 -10.59
C ARG A 38 -4.42 -4.02 -11.32
N ALA A 39 -4.49 -4.95 -12.28
CA ALA A 39 -5.73 -5.25 -12.96
C ALA A 39 -6.79 -5.55 -11.91
N ALA A 40 -7.96 -4.90 -12.03
CA ALA A 40 -8.99 -5.04 -11.02
C ALA A 40 -9.46 -6.49 -10.95
N GLY A 41 -9.43 -7.09 -9.77
CA GLY A 41 -9.91 -8.45 -9.55
C GLY A 41 -11.43 -8.56 -9.72
N PRO A 42 -12.00 -9.78 -9.84
CA PRO A 42 -13.45 -9.94 -9.80
C PRO A 42 -14.01 -9.42 -8.46
N VAL A 43 -15.19 -8.79 -8.51
CA VAL A 43 -15.83 -8.19 -7.33
C VAL A 43 -16.88 -9.13 -6.78
N PHE A 44 -16.81 -9.38 -5.48
CA PHE A 44 -17.76 -10.18 -4.73
C PHE A 44 -18.32 -9.38 -3.55
N THR A 45 -19.29 -9.97 -2.84
CA THR A 45 -19.83 -9.42 -1.58
C THR A 45 -19.65 -10.44 -0.45
N THR A 46 -19.77 -9.99 0.79
CA THR A 46 -19.86 -10.86 1.97
C THR A 46 -21.33 -11.03 2.40
N TRP A 47 -21.66 -12.18 2.99
CA TRP A 47 -22.99 -12.45 3.56
C TRP A 47 -23.07 -12.17 5.06
N ALA A 48 -21.91 -12.07 5.73
CA ALA A 48 -21.83 -11.86 7.18
C ALA A 48 -21.45 -10.42 7.55
N THR A 49 -21.80 -10.06 8.79
CA THR A 49 -21.49 -8.79 9.47
C THR A 49 -20.14 -8.88 10.19
N ASP A 50 -19.44 -7.75 10.27
CA ASP A 50 -18.19 -7.58 11.02
C ASP A 50 -17.09 -8.60 10.66
N VAL A 51 -16.98 -8.96 9.38
CA VAL A 51 -16.02 -9.96 8.91
C VAL A 51 -14.61 -9.38 8.91
N ASN A 52 -13.75 -9.90 9.78
CA ASN A 52 -12.40 -9.40 9.95
C ASN A 52 -11.54 -9.58 8.70
N ILE A 53 -10.96 -8.47 8.22
CA ILE A 53 -9.93 -8.45 7.20
C ILE A 53 -8.57 -8.34 7.88
N ARG A 54 -7.64 -9.21 7.50
CA ARG A 54 -6.42 -9.48 8.27
C ARG A 54 -5.15 -9.23 7.48
N LYS A 55 -4.09 -8.79 8.17
CA LYS A 55 -2.72 -8.74 7.64
C LYS A 55 -1.75 -9.37 8.63
N ASP A 56 -0.55 -9.65 8.14
CA ASP A 56 0.60 -9.84 9.01
C ASP A 56 0.84 -8.62 9.91
N SER A 57 1.37 -8.85 11.12
CA SER A 57 1.85 -7.79 12.00
C SER A 57 3.22 -7.23 11.58
N ALA A 58 3.98 -7.98 10.80
CA ALA A 58 5.31 -7.61 10.30
C ALA A 58 5.53 -8.26 8.92
N PRO A 59 6.39 -7.69 8.05
CA PRO A 59 6.71 -8.32 6.77
C PRO A 59 7.16 -9.77 6.98
N GLY A 60 6.43 -10.71 6.40
CA GLY A 60 6.67 -12.14 6.57
C GLY A 60 5.89 -12.94 5.53
N PHE A 61 6.21 -14.23 5.43
CA PHE A 61 5.57 -15.11 4.46
C PHE A 61 4.45 -15.97 5.04
N ARG A 62 4.26 -15.96 6.37
CA ARG A 62 3.29 -16.84 7.03
C ARG A 62 1.84 -16.54 6.63
N CYS A 63 1.45 -15.27 6.61
CA CYS A 63 0.10 -14.89 6.22
C CYS A 63 -0.18 -15.17 4.74
N PRO A 64 0.68 -14.79 3.77
CA PRO A 64 0.41 -15.12 2.36
C PRO A 64 0.58 -16.61 2.00
N GLU A 65 1.38 -17.38 2.75
CA GLU A 65 1.56 -18.82 2.52
C GLU A 65 0.38 -19.65 3.06
N PHE A 66 -0.10 -19.32 4.26
CA PHE A 66 -1.23 -20.01 4.89
C PHE A 66 -2.06 -19.03 5.75
N PRO A 67 -3.01 -18.29 5.16
CA PRO A 67 -3.77 -17.29 5.89
C PRO A 67 -4.61 -17.93 7.02
N SER A 68 -4.61 -17.28 8.17
CA SER A 68 -5.34 -17.71 9.37
C SER A 68 -5.40 -16.56 10.38
N PRO A 69 -6.28 -16.59 11.39
CA PRO A 69 -6.19 -15.65 12.51
C PRO A 69 -4.83 -15.71 13.24
N GLY A 70 -4.18 -16.88 13.27
CA GLY A 70 -2.86 -17.04 13.91
C GLY A 70 -1.68 -16.52 13.09
N ASN A 71 -1.69 -16.72 11.77
CA ASN A 71 -0.65 -16.20 10.87
C ASN A 71 -0.89 -14.73 10.48
N CYS A 72 -2.14 -14.29 10.45
CA CYS A 72 -2.57 -12.91 10.13
C CYS A 72 -3.30 -12.29 11.35
N PRO A 73 -2.61 -12.01 12.46
CA PRO A 73 -3.27 -11.62 13.71
C PRO A 73 -3.85 -10.21 13.68
N ARG A 74 -3.32 -9.32 12.83
CA ARG A 74 -3.75 -7.91 12.78
C ARG A 74 -5.03 -7.78 11.98
N VAL A 75 -6.13 -7.37 12.63
CA VAL A 75 -7.35 -6.94 11.95
C VAL A 75 -7.17 -5.49 11.51
N ILE A 76 -7.39 -5.22 10.22
CA ILE A 76 -7.21 -3.89 9.62
C ILE A 76 -8.54 -3.21 9.26
N GLY A 77 -9.62 -3.97 9.31
CA GLY A 77 -10.94 -3.55 8.88
C GLY A 77 -11.93 -4.70 9.01
N GLN A 78 -13.20 -4.36 8.85
CA GLN A 78 -14.29 -5.31 8.89
C GLN A 78 -15.21 -5.09 7.70
N ALA A 79 -15.45 -6.15 6.92
CA ALA A 79 -16.41 -6.14 5.84
C ALA A 79 -17.83 -6.32 6.37
N GLN A 80 -18.77 -5.65 5.71
CA GLN A 80 -20.20 -5.67 6.00
C GLN A 80 -20.98 -6.25 4.81
N PRO A 81 -22.19 -6.79 5.03
CA PRO A 81 -23.02 -7.28 3.93
C PRO A 81 -23.23 -6.21 2.86
N GLY A 82 -23.07 -6.61 1.60
CA GLY A 82 -23.18 -5.71 0.44
C GLY A 82 -21.94 -4.87 0.15
N ASP A 83 -20.89 -4.91 0.97
CA ASP A 83 -19.60 -4.33 0.61
C ASP A 83 -19.07 -4.96 -0.69
N GLN A 84 -18.53 -4.12 -1.58
CA GLN A 84 -17.84 -4.56 -2.79
C GLN A 84 -16.39 -4.91 -2.45
N LEU A 85 -16.07 -6.20 -2.54
CA LEU A 85 -14.78 -6.77 -2.23
C LEU A 85 -14.13 -7.22 -3.53
N GLU A 86 -13.14 -6.45 -3.99
CA GLU A 86 -12.33 -6.80 -5.14
C GLU A 86 -11.34 -7.90 -4.71
N VAL A 87 -11.41 -9.08 -5.31
CA VAL A 87 -10.55 -10.21 -4.92
C VAL A 87 -9.37 -10.31 -5.87
N THR A 88 -8.16 -10.06 -5.36
CA THR A 88 -6.94 -10.09 -6.17
C THR A 88 -6.44 -11.51 -6.42
N CYS A 89 -6.48 -12.36 -5.40
CA CYS A 89 -6.05 -13.76 -5.51
C CYS A 89 -6.63 -14.60 -4.36
N GLN A 90 -6.46 -15.92 -4.46
CA GLN A 90 -6.90 -16.87 -3.44
C GLN A 90 -5.87 -17.97 -3.15
N THR A 91 -5.87 -18.52 -1.94
CA THR A 91 -4.97 -19.61 -1.54
C THR A 91 -5.62 -20.48 -0.47
N ARG A 92 -4.96 -21.57 -0.07
CA ARG A 92 -5.38 -22.39 1.07
C ARG A 92 -4.93 -21.78 2.39
N GLY A 93 -5.76 -21.91 3.41
CA GLY A 93 -5.46 -21.44 4.77
C GLY A 93 -6.18 -22.27 5.83
N GLU A 94 -6.37 -21.69 7.01
CA GLU A 94 -7.13 -22.34 8.09
C GLU A 94 -8.60 -22.53 7.67
N THR A 95 -9.15 -23.72 7.89
CA THR A 95 -10.54 -23.99 7.51
C THR A 95 -11.50 -23.21 8.40
N VAL A 96 -12.38 -22.44 7.78
CA VAL A 96 -13.49 -21.74 8.47
C VAL A 96 -14.80 -22.33 7.96
N GLY A 97 -15.64 -22.81 8.88
CA GLY A 97 -16.80 -23.63 8.53
C GLY A 97 -16.34 -24.91 7.84
N THR A 98 -16.67 -25.05 6.55
CA THR A 98 -16.24 -26.17 5.69
C THR A 98 -15.37 -25.72 4.51
N ASN A 99 -14.95 -24.45 4.47
CA ASN A 99 -14.18 -23.87 3.37
C ASN A 99 -12.69 -23.68 3.78
N PRO A 100 -11.74 -24.37 3.13
CA PRO A 100 -10.31 -24.26 3.42
C PRO A 100 -9.60 -23.10 2.68
N ASN A 101 -10.33 -22.29 1.92
CA ASN A 101 -9.76 -21.26 1.06
C ASN A 101 -9.88 -19.85 1.68
N TRP A 102 -8.90 -19.03 1.38
CA TRP A 102 -8.79 -17.64 1.78
C TRP A 102 -8.53 -16.76 0.57
N VAL A 103 -9.02 -15.53 0.63
CA VAL A 103 -8.94 -14.56 -0.45
C VAL A 103 -8.24 -13.31 0.05
N PHE A 104 -7.43 -12.70 -0.81
CA PHE A 104 -6.91 -11.37 -0.59
C PHE A 104 -7.87 -10.37 -1.23
N VAL A 105 -8.53 -9.57 -0.40
CA VAL A 105 -9.57 -8.63 -0.82
C VAL A 105 -9.11 -7.20 -0.68
N GLU A 106 -9.60 -6.34 -1.56
CA GLU A 106 -9.50 -4.89 -1.46
C GLU A 106 -10.92 -4.32 -1.40
N ASN A 107 -11.16 -3.42 -0.45
CA ASN A 107 -12.38 -2.62 -0.38
C ASN A 107 -11.99 -1.15 -0.47
N ARG A 108 -12.13 -0.57 -1.67
CA ARG A 108 -11.79 0.83 -1.93
C ARG A 108 -12.69 1.81 -1.20
N THR A 109 -13.95 1.45 -0.97
CA THR A 109 -14.92 2.29 -0.24
C THR A 109 -14.52 2.43 1.23
N ARG A 110 -14.03 1.36 1.85
CA ARG A 110 -13.62 1.35 3.27
C ARG A 110 -12.12 1.58 3.49
N GLY A 111 -11.31 1.51 2.45
CA GLY A 111 -9.88 1.79 2.51
C GLY A 111 -9.06 0.70 3.20
N PHE A 112 -9.43 -0.58 3.04
CA PHE A 112 -8.65 -1.71 3.53
C PHE A 112 -8.36 -2.73 2.43
N ASP A 113 -7.26 -3.47 2.60
CA ASP A 113 -6.89 -4.60 1.76
C ASP A 113 -6.30 -5.73 2.62
N GLY A 114 -6.68 -6.99 2.46
CA GLY A 114 -6.10 -8.04 3.28
C GLY A 114 -6.80 -9.39 3.14
N TRP A 115 -6.42 -10.32 4.00
CA TRP A 115 -6.88 -11.69 3.98
C TRP A 115 -8.21 -11.86 4.70
N MET A 116 -9.13 -12.59 4.08
CA MET A 116 -10.34 -13.09 4.70
C MET A 116 -10.63 -14.52 4.25
N ALA A 117 -11.29 -15.30 5.10
CA ALA A 117 -11.72 -16.63 4.71
C ALA A 117 -12.80 -16.52 3.61
N SER A 118 -12.66 -17.32 2.54
CA SER A 118 -13.62 -17.38 1.44
C SER A 118 -14.99 -17.86 1.90
N TYR A 119 -15.08 -18.55 3.04
CA TYR A 119 -16.33 -18.93 3.71
C TYR A 119 -17.33 -17.76 3.82
N TRP A 120 -16.85 -16.54 4.01
CA TRP A 120 -17.70 -15.35 4.20
C TRP A 120 -18.14 -14.69 2.88
N ILE A 121 -17.58 -15.10 1.74
CA ILE A 121 -17.96 -14.58 0.43
C ILE A 121 -19.32 -15.16 0.03
N SER A 122 -20.20 -14.30 -0.49
CA SER A 122 -21.53 -14.64 -1.01
C SER A 122 -21.43 -15.34 -2.37
N HIS A 123 -20.80 -16.51 -2.41
CA HIS A 123 -20.65 -17.31 -3.62
C HIS A 123 -20.72 -18.81 -3.27
N PRO A 124 -21.38 -19.66 -4.09
CA PRO A 124 -21.51 -21.09 -3.78
C PRO A 124 -20.19 -21.86 -3.85
N ASP A 125 -19.27 -21.42 -4.71
CA ASP A 125 -17.97 -22.09 -4.86
C ASP A 125 -16.98 -21.67 -3.77
N ASN A 126 -16.35 -22.66 -3.14
CA ASN A 126 -15.27 -22.42 -2.18
C ASN A 126 -14.02 -21.81 -2.84
N TRP A 127 -13.78 -22.14 -4.12
CA TRP A 127 -12.70 -21.57 -4.92
C TRP A 127 -13.35 -20.65 -5.96
N LEU A 128 -13.12 -19.35 -5.83
CA LEU A 128 -13.87 -18.35 -6.57
C LEU A 128 -13.48 -18.39 -8.07
N PRO A 129 -14.47 -18.35 -8.97
CA PRO A 129 -14.21 -18.33 -10.40
C PRO A 129 -13.54 -17.01 -10.80
N GLY A 130 -12.58 -17.09 -11.75
CA GLY A 130 -11.87 -15.91 -12.25
C GLY A 130 -10.88 -15.28 -11.28
N VAL A 131 -10.74 -15.81 -10.06
CA VAL A 131 -9.74 -15.38 -9.09
C VAL A 131 -8.49 -16.26 -9.22
N PRO A 132 -7.32 -15.70 -9.54
CA PRO A 132 -6.10 -16.48 -9.66
C PRO A 132 -5.63 -17.01 -8.31
N GLN A 133 -4.87 -18.10 -8.32
CA GLN A 133 -4.15 -18.53 -7.12
C GLN A 133 -3.12 -17.45 -6.73
N CYS A 134 -2.99 -17.17 -5.44
CA CYS A 134 -1.91 -16.32 -4.95
C CYS A 134 -0.59 -17.04 -5.19
N TYR A 135 0.27 -16.43 -5.99
CA TYR A 135 1.67 -16.79 -5.99
C TYR A 135 2.24 -16.26 -4.67
N GLY A 136 2.51 -17.17 -3.72
CA GLY A 136 3.55 -16.93 -2.73
C GLY A 136 4.86 -16.59 -3.45
N PRO A 137 5.86 -15.99 -2.76
CA PRO A 137 7.03 -15.38 -3.39
C PRO A 137 7.64 -16.19 -4.52
#